data_AF-A0A970Y2A3-F1
#
_entry.id   AF-A0A970Y2A3-F1
#
_cell.length_a   1.000
_cell.length_b   1.000
_cell.length_c   1.000
_cell.angle_alpha   90.00
_cell.angle_beta   90.00
_cell.angle_gamma   90.00
#
_symmetry.space_group_name_H-M   'P 1'
#
loop_
_entity.id
_entity.type
_entity.pdbx_description
1 polymer ?
#
loop_
_entity_poly.entity_id
_entity_poly.type
_entity_poly.pdbx_seq_one_letter_code
_entity_poly.pdbx_strand_id
1 'polypeptide(L)'
;MRWIVRCVAMGMLLAGLVGCSQKSARLQKGVVPPDQTLFDTGSDYLKKGQYIKSRLAFQTLLNTYPDSEVAAEAYFAMGDSFYEEGGTENLLQAEDQYKNFIVFYPQHPRAVDAQLKIISANYKLINTPDRDQQYTRRTLDEITQFERRFGDSDYLPIVRQWRSTVEDVLARGDYGVGKFYADRGNVLGALGRYQEIVDKYPDYAERDVVLYKLGQIYERSRSEQDHEKAKEYYAEIAREFPFSRHYLEARERLGALGAEIPEVDTEMAARHRANVKESKGFSPLKPLIDFGKALGFVPPPDQYEVAQKTLEAEKARNAELAAAEAKAAAGDDILIETEIRKSASGADAGQAAGDAGAAEQEKGSSRYKRKQD
;
A
#
# COMPACT_ATOMS: atom_id res chain seq x y z
N MET A 1 50.57 75.40 34.86
CA MET A 1 49.29 74.64 34.78
C MET A 1 48.66 74.57 33.39
N ARG A 2 48.73 75.62 32.53
CA ARG A 2 48.07 75.62 31.20
C ARG A 2 48.64 74.65 30.15
N TRP A 3 49.89 74.18 30.34
CA TRP A 3 50.55 73.25 29.42
C TRP A 3 50.13 71.79 29.69
N ILE A 4 49.93 71.42 30.96
CA ILE A 4 49.47 70.08 31.37
C ILE A 4 48.05 69.82 30.85
N VAL A 5 47.16 70.81 30.92
CA VAL A 5 45.79 70.69 30.39
C VAL A 5 45.76 70.51 28.86
N ARG A 6 46.72 71.10 28.13
CA ARG A 6 46.86 70.93 26.67
C ARG A 6 47.39 69.55 26.29
N CYS A 7 48.33 69.00 27.05
CA CYS A 7 48.83 67.65 26.82
C CYS A 7 47.78 66.57 27.12
N VAL A 8 46.96 66.77 28.16
CA VAL A 8 45.85 65.85 28.50
C VAL A 8 44.73 65.90 27.44
N ALA A 9 44.39 67.09 26.94
CA ALA A 9 43.40 67.23 25.86
C ALA A 9 43.88 66.64 24.53
N MET A 10 45.18 66.76 24.20
CA MET A 10 45.75 66.14 22.99
C MET A 10 45.84 64.60 23.12
N GLY A 11 46.11 64.08 24.32
CA GLY A 11 46.13 62.66 24.60
C GLY A 11 44.74 62.00 24.51
N MET A 12 43.68 62.68 24.96
CA MET A 12 42.30 62.20 24.78
C MET A 12 41.85 62.21 23.32
N LEU A 13 42.35 63.14 22.50
CA LEU A 13 41.98 63.23 21.09
C LEU A 13 42.68 62.15 20.23
N LEU A 14 43.90 61.75 20.59
CA LEU A 14 44.63 60.64 19.94
C LEU A 14 44.09 59.25 20.33
N ALA A 15 43.49 59.11 21.51
CA ALA A 15 42.84 57.86 21.92
C ALA A 15 41.50 57.59 21.18
N GLY A 16 40.92 58.60 20.52
CA GLY A 16 39.68 58.46 19.74
C GLY A 16 39.84 57.93 18.31
N LEU A 17 41.07 57.78 17.81
CA LEU A 17 41.35 57.31 16.44
C LEU A 17 41.69 55.82 16.33
N VAL A 18 41.70 55.06 17.43
CA VAL A 18 41.82 53.59 17.41
C VAL A 18 40.42 52.98 17.35
N GLY A 19 39.69 53.32 16.29
CA GLY A 19 38.43 52.71 15.90
C GLY A 19 38.66 51.85 14.66
N CYS A 20 38.17 50.61 14.71
CA CYS A 20 38.19 49.58 13.67
C CYS A 20 39.54 48.90 13.42
N SER A 21 39.88 47.97 14.32
CA SER A 21 40.35 46.66 13.85
C SER A 21 39.25 46.08 12.95
N GLN A 22 39.34 46.37 11.65
CA GLN A 22 38.60 45.66 10.63
C GLN A 22 39.08 44.22 10.71
N LYS A 23 38.41 43.39 11.53
CA LYS A 23 38.46 41.95 11.39
C LYS A 23 38.19 41.72 9.92
N SER A 24 39.23 41.34 9.16
CA SER A 24 39.09 40.83 7.81
C SER A 24 37.86 39.95 7.83
N ALA A 25 36.83 40.30 7.07
CA ALA A 25 35.63 39.50 6.96
C ALA A 25 36.14 38.09 6.66
N ARG A 26 36.07 37.21 7.67
CA ARG A 26 36.21 35.79 7.44
C ARG A 26 35.07 35.53 6.49
N LEU A 27 35.38 35.32 5.20
CA LEU A 27 34.46 34.70 4.26
C LEU A 27 33.79 33.58 5.05
N GLN A 28 32.50 33.76 5.36
CA GLN A 28 31.76 32.79 6.16
C GLN A 28 31.88 31.49 5.40
N LYS A 29 32.72 30.60 5.91
CA LYS A 29 32.93 29.27 5.38
C LYS A 29 31.66 28.51 5.75
N GLY A 30 30.62 28.67 4.94
CA GLY A 30 29.27 28.14 5.18
C GLY A 30 28.13 29.17 5.06
N VAL A 31 28.15 30.07 4.06
CA VAL A 31 26.94 30.84 3.72
C VAL A 31 25.91 29.85 3.19
N VAL A 32 24.89 29.54 3.98
CA VAL A 32 23.74 28.77 3.51
C VAL A 32 23.06 29.61 2.42
N PRO A 33 22.87 29.05 1.21
CA PRO A 33 22.19 29.75 0.13
C PRO A 33 20.81 30.32 0.57
N PRO A 34 20.40 31.51 0.08
CA PRO A 34 19.12 32.12 0.46
C PRO A 34 17.88 31.25 0.18
N ASP A 35 17.93 30.45 -0.88
CA ASP A 35 16.91 29.45 -1.24
C ASP A 35 16.86 28.30 -0.22
N GLN A 36 18.01 27.72 0.15
CA GLN A 36 18.06 26.70 1.20
C GLN A 36 17.53 27.22 2.54
N THR A 37 17.86 28.46 2.90
CA THR A 37 17.35 29.06 4.16
C THR A 37 15.83 29.25 4.13
N LEU A 38 15.24 29.60 2.98
CA LEU A 38 13.78 29.67 2.81
C LEU A 38 13.15 28.27 2.94
N PHE A 39 13.77 27.25 2.34
CA PHE A 39 13.31 25.87 2.43
C PHE A 39 13.33 25.36 3.87
N ASP A 40 14.44 25.55 4.58
CA ASP A 40 14.61 25.14 5.97
C ASP A 40 13.59 25.85 6.87
N THR A 41 13.38 27.15 6.64
CA THR A 41 12.39 27.95 7.38
C THR A 41 10.96 27.45 7.15
N GLY A 42 10.59 27.17 5.89
CA GLY A 42 9.29 26.60 5.55
C GLY A 42 9.08 25.22 6.18
N SER A 43 10.12 24.38 6.17
CA SER A 43 10.13 23.06 6.78
C SER A 43 9.99 23.11 8.30
N ASP A 44 10.65 24.07 8.95
CA ASP A 44 10.52 24.30 10.39
C ASP A 44 9.12 24.79 10.77
N TYR A 45 8.50 25.63 9.95
CA TYR A 45 7.10 26.02 10.15
C TYR A 45 6.16 24.83 9.98
N LEU A 46 6.40 23.95 9.00
CA LEU A 46 5.59 22.75 8.77
C LEU A 46 5.63 21.84 10.00
N LYS A 47 6.83 21.51 10.49
CA LYS A 47 7.04 20.69 11.70
C LYS A 47 6.36 21.27 12.95
N LYS A 48 6.17 22.58 13.00
CA LYS A 48 5.49 23.31 14.10
C LYS A 48 3.97 23.45 13.89
N GLY A 49 3.40 22.86 12.83
CA GLY A 49 2.00 23.00 12.45
C GLY A 49 1.61 24.41 11.98
N GLN A 50 2.59 25.26 11.63
CA GLN A 50 2.35 26.62 11.16
C GLN A 50 2.19 26.63 9.63
N TYR A 51 1.16 25.93 9.15
CA TYR A 51 0.98 25.59 7.73
C TYR A 51 0.96 26.81 6.79
N ILE A 52 0.24 27.89 7.16
CA ILE A 52 0.19 29.12 6.35
C ILE A 52 1.58 29.75 6.18
N LYS A 53 2.37 29.83 7.26
CA LYS A 53 3.73 30.41 7.20
C LYS A 53 4.67 29.51 6.41
N SER A 54 4.50 28.20 6.56
CA SER A 54 5.25 27.19 5.81
C SER A 54 5.02 27.37 4.31
N ARG A 55 3.75 27.43 3.86
CA ARG A 55 3.39 27.72 2.48
C ARG A 55 3.95 29.04 1.98
N LEU A 56 3.88 30.09 2.78
CA LEU A 56 4.41 31.40 2.39
C LEU A 56 5.92 31.33 2.13
N ALA A 57 6.67 30.63 2.97
CA ALA A 57 8.11 30.43 2.79
C ALA A 57 8.43 29.62 1.53
N PHE A 58 7.73 28.50 1.30
CA PHE A 58 7.91 27.70 0.09
C PHE A 58 7.51 28.45 -1.18
N GLN A 59 6.38 29.16 -1.18
CA GLN A 59 5.96 29.98 -2.31
C GLN A 59 6.98 31.10 -2.61
N THR A 60 7.55 31.70 -1.56
CA THR A 60 8.61 32.72 -1.72
C THR A 60 9.85 32.12 -2.36
N LEU A 61 10.25 30.91 -1.94
CA LEU A 61 11.35 30.17 -2.56
C LEU A 61 11.09 29.94 -4.03
N LEU A 62 9.94 29.36 -4.39
CA LEU A 62 9.59 29.00 -5.76
C LEU A 62 9.48 30.23 -6.67
N ASN A 63 8.99 31.36 -6.14
CA ASN A 63 8.87 32.60 -6.91
C ASN A 63 10.22 33.32 -7.11
N THR A 64 11.12 33.23 -6.13
CA THR A 64 12.40 33.97 -6.13
C THR A 64 13.53 33.16 -6.76
N TYR A 65 13.50 31.84 -6.59
CA TYR A 65 14.53 30.90 -7.01
C TYR A 65 13.91 29.68 -7.71
N PRO A 66 13.26 29.85 -8.88
CA PRO A 66 12.56 28.77 -9.58
C PRO A 66 13.49 27.62 -10.02
N ASP A 67 14.77 27.93 -10.28
CA ASP A 67 15.79 26.95 -10.69
C ASP A 67 16.59 26.36 -9.51
N SER A 68 16.15 26.58 -8.27
CA SER A 68 16.83 26.07 -7.07
C SER A 68 16.83 24.54 -7.04
N GLU A 69 17.92 23.95 -6.54
CA GLU A 69 18.02 22.49 -6.34
C GLU A 69 16.96 21.95 -5.37
N VAL A 70 16.48 22.80 -4.44
CA VAL A 70 15.42 22.45 -3.48
C VAL A 70 14.01 22.84 -3.96
N ALA A 71 13.86 23.35 -5.19
CA ALA A 71 12.56 23.75 -5.73
C ALA A 71 11.58 22.55 -5.80
N ALA A 72 12.05 21.37 -6.21
CA ALA A 72 11.25 20.16 -6.22
C ALA A 72 10.73 19.81 -4.82
N GLU A 73 11.61 19.76 -3.83
CA GLU A 73 11.23 19.50 -2.44
C GLU A 73 10.29 20.58 -1.88
N ALA A 74 10.47 21.84 -2.26
CA ALA A 74 9.58 22.93 -1.85
C ALA A 74 8.16 22.77 -2.41
N TYR A 75 8.02 22.36 -3.67
CA TYR A 75 6.71 22.03 -4.26
C TYR A 75 6.04 20.86 -3.51
N PHE A 76 6.80 19.81 -3.21
CA PHE A 76 6.29 18.66 -2.47
C PHE A 76 5.85 19.06 -1.05
N ALA A 77 6.70 19.78 -0.33
CA ALA A 77 6.44 20.23 1.02
C ALA A 77 5.28 21.24 1.12
N MET A 78 5.04 22.01 0.05
CA MET A 78 3.83 22.84 -0.05
C MET A 78 2.57 21.98 -0.11
N GLY A 79 2.59 20.86 -0.82
CA GLY A 79 1.53 19.84 -0.78
C GLY A 79 1.37 19.23 0.62
N ASP A 80 2.47 18.87 1.29
CA ASP A 80 2.46 18.33 2.66
C ASP A 80 1.80 19.31 3.62
N SER A 81 2.09 20.61 3.50
CA SER A 81 1.50 21.63 4.39
C SER A 81 -0.02 21.71 4.30
N PHE A 82 -0.60 21.56 3.11
CA PHE A 82 -2.06 21.50 2.95
C PHE A 82 -2.62 20.17 3.42
N TYR A 83 -1.89 19.09 3.15
CA TYR A 83 -2.28 17.73 3.49
C TYR A 83 -2.36 17.49 5.00
N GLU A 84 -1.37 18.00 5.74
CA GLU A 84 -1.28 17.94 7.21
C GLU A 84 -2.24 18.91 7.90
N GLU A 85 -2.50 20.07 7.31
CA GLU A 85 -3.55 20.98 7.80
C GLU A 85 -4.93 20.33 7.72
N GLY A 86 -5.17 19.54 6.68
CA GLY A 86 -6.36 18.74 6.52
C GLY A 86 -7.64 19.56 6.35
N GLY A 87 -8.78 18.88 6.41
CA GLY A 87 -10.06 19.46 5.99
C GLY A 87 -10.22 19.45 4.46
N THR A 88 -11.47 19.52 4.00
CA THR A 88 -11.79 19.30 2.58
C THR A 88 -11.07 20.25 1.65
N GLU A 89 -11.11 21.55 1.93
CA GLU A 89 -10.48 22.56 1.07
C GLU A 89 -8.97 22.35 0.98
N ASN A 90 -8.29 22.13 2.09
CA ASN A 90 -6.84 21.92 2.07
C ASN A 90 -6.46 20.58 1.45
N LEU A 91 -7.24 19.50 1.63
CA LEU A 91 -6.95 18.23 0.95
C LEU A 91 -7.08 18.35 -0.58
N LEU A 92 -8.01 19.16 -1.07
CA LEU A 92 -8.10 19.48 -2.50
C LEU A 92 -6.92 20.32 -2.99
N GLN A 93 -6.51 21.33 -2.22
CA GLN A 93 -5.31 22.10 -2.53
C GLN A 93 -4.05 21.23 -2.49
N ALA A 94 -3.95 20.30 -1.55
CA ALA A 94 -2.85 19.35 -1.46
C ALA A 94 -2.77 18.49 -2.72
N GLU A 95 -3.90 17.92 -3.16
CA GLU A 95 -3.96 17.19 -4.42
C GLU A 95 -3.45 18.03 -5.60
N ASP A 96 -3.90 19.28 -5.74
CA ASP A 96 -3.46 20.15 -6.82
C ASP A 96 -1.95 20.42 -6.75
N GLN A 97 -1.38 20.61 -5.56
CA GLN A 97 0.07 20.80 -5.39
C GLN A 97 0.88 19.55 -5.72
N TYR A 98 0.43 18.37 -5.31
CA TYR A 98 1.09 17.12 -5.69
C TYR A 98 0.99 16.86 -7.19
N LYS A 99 -0.15 17.20 -7.83
CA LYS A 99 -0.29 17.14 -9.29
C LYS A 99 0.70 18.07 -9.98
N ASN A 100 0.84 19.31 -9.49
CA ASN A 100 1.85 20.24 -9.99
C ASN A 100 3.27 19.67 -9.84
N PHE A 101 3.60 19.09 -8.69
CA PHE A 101 4.89 18.43 -8.49
C PHE A 101 5.14 17.34 -9.55
N ILE A 102 4.16 16.48 -9.80
CA ILE A 102 4.25 15.40 -10.78
C ILE A 102 4.39 15.92 -12.23
N VAL A 103 3.79 17.08 -12.52
CA VAL A 103 3.88 17.76 -13.83
C VAL A 103 5.26 18.39 -14.02
N PHE A 104 5.77 19.13 -13.03
CA PHE A 104 7.05 19.82 -13.11
C PHE A 104 8.25 18.88 -12.97
N TYR A 105 8.13 17.83 -12.14
CA TYR A 105 9.21 16.92 -11.78
C TYR A 105 8.83 15.45 -12.02
N PRO A 106 8.48 15.05 -13.26
CA PRO A 106 7.89 13.75 -13.54
C PRO A 106 8.80 12.55 -13.28
N GLN A 107 10.13 12.76 -13.30
CA GLN A 107 11.17 11.74 -13.08
C GLN A 107 11.78 11.81 -11.68
N HIS A 108 11.31 12.72 -10.82
CA HIS A 108 11.85 12.84 -9.47
C HIS A 108 11.48 11.59 -8.65
N PRO A 109 12.38 11.07 -7.79
CA PRO A 109 12.10 9.88 -6.98
C PRO A 109 10.80 9.98 -6.16
N ARG A 110 10.48 11.18 -5.68
CA ARG A 110 9.23 11.46 -4.92
C ARG A 110 7.96 11.56 -5.78
N ALA A 111 8.02 11.36 -7.10
CA ALA A 111 6.83 11.38 -7.95
C ALA A 111 5.85 10.25 -7.59
N VAL A 112 6.38 9.09 -7.18
CA VAL A 112 5.58 7.98 -6.65
C VAL A 112 4.89 8.40 -5.35
N ASP A 113 5.63 9.00 -4.41
CA ASP A 113 5.09 9.49 -3.14
C ASP A 113 4.00 10.54 -3.35
N ALA A 114 4.20 11.46 -4.31
CA ALA A 114 3.22 12.49 -4.65
C ALA A 114 1.91 11.87 -5.16
N GLN A 115 1.98 10.83 -6.00
CA GLN A 115 0.79 10.14 -6.49
C GLN A 115 0.09 9.36 -5.35
N LEU A 116 0.84 8.73 -4.46
CA LEU A 116 0.27 8.09 -3.27
C LEU A 116 -0.40 9.09 -2.35
N LYS A 117 0.16 10.29 -2.18
CA LYS A 117 -0.44 11.39 -1.42
C LYS A 117 -1.71 11.92 -2.08
N ILE A 118 -1.78 12.01 -3.40
CA ILE A 118 -3.00 12.35 -4.15
C ILE A 118 -4.11 11.33 -3.88
N ILE A 119 -3.80 10.03 -4.00
CA ILE A 119 -4.73 8.95 -3.70
C ILE A 119 -5.19 9.06 -2.25
N SER A 120 -4.25 9.22 -1.31
CA SER A 120 -4.54 9.29 0.11
C SER A 120 -5.35 10.53 0.50
N ALA A 121 -5.16 11.66 -0.17
CA ALA A 121 -5.94 12.88 0.04
C ALA A 121 -7.41 12.65 -0.36
N ASN A 122 -7.65 12.06 -1.53
CA ASN A 122 -8.99 11.71 -1.98
C ASN A 122 -9.62 10.61 -1.12
N TYR A 123 -8.82 9.64 -0.69
CA TYR A 123 -9.26 8.56 0.19
C TYR A 123 -9.80 9.10 1.53
N LYS A 124 -9.16 10.13 2.10
CA LYS A 124 -9.64 10.83 3.31
C LYS A 124 -10.99 11.52 3.11
N LEU A 125 -11.38 11.83 1.86
CA LEU A 125 -12.64 12.48 1.50
C LEU A 125 -13.75 11.49 1.12
N ILE A 126 -13.47 10.17 1.12
CA ILE A 126 -14.48 9.15 0.84
C ILE A 126 -15.54 9.16 1.94
N ASN A 127 -16.80 9.30 1.52
CA ASN A 127 -17.96 9.23 2.40
C ASN A 127 -18.45 7.79 2.56
N THR A 128 -19.45 7.60 3.43
CA THR A 128 -20.17 6.33 3.53
C THR A 128 -20.85 5.98 2.19
N PRO A 129 -21.05 4.69 1.87
CA PRO A 129 -21.56 4.25 0.56
C PRO A 129 -22.92 4.85 0.13
N ASP A 130 -23.74 5.30 1.08
CA ASP A 130 -25.06 5.91 0.87
C ASP A 130 -25.01 7.39 0.49
N ARG A 131 -23.83 8.03 0.55
CA ARG A 131 -23.61 9.45 0.27
C ARG A 131 -23.05 9.66 -1.14
N ASP A 132 -22.82 10.91 -1.51
CA ASP A 132 -22.14 11.23 -2.76
C ASP A 132 -20.74 10.56 -2.83
N GLN A 133 -20.49 9.91 -3.96
CA GLN A 133 -19.31 9.08 -4.24
C GLN A 133 -18.32 9.76 -5.20
N GLN A 134 -18.36 11.08 -5.35
CA GLN A 134 -17.43 11.80 -6.24
C GLN A 134 -15.98 11.51 -5.88
N TYR A 135 -15.61 11.61 -4.60
CA TYR A 135 -14.23 11.37 -4.15
C TYR A 135 -13.83 9.90 -4.21
N THR A 136 -14.78 8.98 -4.06
CA THR A 136 -14.55 7.54 -4.25
C THR A 136 -14.17 7.24 -5.70
N ARG A 137 -14.92 7.78 -6.67
CA ARG A 137 -14.58 7.66 -8.10
C ARG A 137 -13.26 8.35 -8.44
N ARG A 138 -13.04 9.57 -7.93
CA ARG A 138 -11.77 10.28 -8.11
C ARG A 138 -10.58 9.49 -7.57
N THR A 139 -10.72 8.84 -6.41
CA THR A 139 -9.69 7.95 -5.84
C THR A 139 -9.40 6.78 -6.79
N LEU A 140 -10.43 6.17 -7.37
CA LEU A 140 -10.28 5.07 -8.33
C LEU A 140 -9.57 5.52 -9.63
N ASP A 141 -9.86 6.73 -10.10
CA ASP A 141 -9.19 7.33 -11.25
C ASP A 141 -7.70 7.56 -10.96
N GLU A 142 -7.36 8.09 -9.78
CA GLU A 142 -5.98 8.32 -9.35
C GLU A 142 -5.19 7.02 -9.10
N ILE A 143 -5.86 5.97 -8.61
CA ILE A 143 -5.28 4.62 -8.53
C ILE A 143 -5.00 4.07 -9.94
N THR A 144 -5.95 4.24 -10.86
CA THR A 144 -5.76 3.81 -12.26
C THR A 144 -4.60 4.55 -12.93
N GLN A 145 -4.43 5.84 -12.63
CA GLN A 145 -3.27 6.61 -13.08
C GLN A 145 -1.96 6.09 -12.46
N PHE A 146 -1.96 5.76 -11.17
CA PHE A 146 -0.79 5.17 -10.49
C PHE A 146 -0.37 3.87 -11.16
N GLU A 147 -1.30 2.92 -11.37
CA GLU A 147 -0.98 1.62 -11.97
C GLU A 147 -0.45 1.75 -13.40
N ARG A 148 -0.94 2.74 -14.16
CA ARG A 148 -0.46 3.00 -15.53
C ARG A 148 0.94 3.62 -15.56
N ARG A 149 1.23 4.53 -14.62
CA ARG A 149 2.47 5.32 -14.63
C ARG A 149 3.60 4.69 -13.82
N PHE A 150 3.27 4.00 -12.74
CA PHE A 150 4.18 3.44 -11.73
C PHE A 150 3.94 1.94 -11.57
N GLY A 151 3.76 1.23 -12.69
CA GLY A 151 3.44 -0.21 -12.72
C GLY A 151 4.56 -1.13 -12.24
N ASP A 152 5.76 -0.60 -12.01
CA ASP A 152 6.94 -1.26 -11.44
C ASP A 152 7.21 -0.86 -9.98
N SER A 153 6.35 -0.03 -9.38
CA SER A 153 6.53 0.44 -8.01
C SER A 153 6.35 -0.66 -6.98
N ASP A 154 7.20 -0.66 -5.95
CA ASP A 154 7.05 -1.47 -4.74
C ASP A 154 5.68 -1.29 -4.06
N TYR A 155 5.02 -0.14 -4.25
CA TYR A 155 3.72 0.16 -3.66
C TYR A 155 2.53 -0.44 -4.42
N LEU A 156 2.76 -1.03 -5.61
CA LEU A 156 1.67 -1.53 -6.45
C LEU A 156 0.75 -2.55 -5.75
N PRO A 157 1.23 -3.52 -4.95
CA PRO A 157 0.35 -4.43 -4.20
C PRO A 157 -0.54 -3.68 -3.20
N ILE A 158 0.01 -2.67 -2.51
CA ILE A 158 -0.72 -1.86 -1.53
C ILE A 158 -1.79 -1.01 -2.24
N VAL A 159 -1.45 -0.40 -3.38
CA VAL A 159 -2.39 0.38 -4.19
C VAL A 159 -3.52 -0.48 -4.75
N ARG A 160 -3.25 -1.72 -5.16
CA ARG A 160 -4.28 -2.69 -5.57
C ARG A 160 -5.21 -3.07 -4.41
N GLN A 161 -4.69 -3.15 -3.20
CA GLN A 161 -5.52 -3.35 -2.01
C GLN A 161 -6.44 -2.15 -1.74
N TRP A 162 -5.96 -0.92 -1.98
CA TRP A 162 -6.78 0.28 -1.92
C TRP A 162 -7.86 0.29 -3.00
N ARG A 163 -7.53 -0.10 -4.24
CA ARG A 163 -8.50 -0.28 -5.34
C ARG A 163 -9.67 -1.14 -4.89
N SER A 164 -9.38 -2.35 -4.41
CA SER A 164 -10.41 -3.28 -3.91
C SER A 164 -11.29 -2.63 -2.83
N THR A 165 -10.69 -1.86 -1.91
CA THR A 165 -11.46 -1.18 -0.86
C THR A 165 -12.33 -0.03 -1.38
N VAL A 166 -11.87 0.71 -2.39
CA VAL A 166 -12.63 1.80 -3.03
C VAL A 166 -13.76 1.23 -3.88
N GLU A 167 -13.50 0.17 -4.64
CA GLU A 167 -14.49 -0.56 -5.43
C GLU A 167 -15.57 -1.19 -4.53
N ASP A 168 -15.21 -1.75 -3.37
CA ASP A 168 -16.16 -2.22 -2.35
C ASP A 168 -17.13 -1.12 -1.89
N VAL A 169 -16.65 0.12 -1.70
CA VAL A 169 -17.49 1.25 -1.27
C VAL A 169 -18.50 1.59 -2.37
N LEU A 170 -18.07 1.63 -3.63
CA LEU A 170 -18.96 1.88 -4.78
C LEU A 170 -20.01 0.77 -4.92
N ALA A 171 -19.57 -0.49 -4.90
CA ALA A 171 -20.44 -1.66 -5.00
C ALA A 171 -21.49 -1.70 -3.88
N ARG A 172 -21.12 -1.33 -2.64
CA ARG A 172 -22.06 -1.22 -1.52
C ARG A 172 -23.12 -0.14 -1.74
N GLY A 173 -22.73 0.99 -2.32
CA GLY A 173 -23.66 2.06 -2.68
C GLY A 173 -24.69 1.58 -3.70
N ASP A 174 -24.23 0.96 -4.78
CA ASP A 174 -25.09 0.39 -5.82
C ASP A 174 -25.97 -0.75 -5.28
N TYR A 175 -25.44 -1.59 -4.39
CA TYR A 175 -26.19 -2.65 -3.73
C TYR A 175 -27.32 -2.07 -2.88
N GLY A 176 -27.05 -1.00 -2.12
CA GLY A 176 -28.07 -0.30 -1.33
C GLY A 176 -29.22 0.24 -2.20
N VAL A 177 -28.89 0.82 -3.36
CA VAL A 177 -29.88 1.30 -4.34
C VAL A 177 -30.66 0.13 -4.96
N GLY A 178 -29.98 -0.95 -5.34
CA GLY A 178 -30.61 -2.16 -5.87
C GLY A 178 -31.58 -2.79 -4.87
N LYS A 179 -31.17 -2.88 -3.60
CA LYS A 179 -32.01 -3.35 -2.50
C LYS A 179 -33.24 -2.46 -2.30
N PHE A 180 -33.06 -1.15 -2.30
CA PHE A 180 -34.17 -0.21 -2.20
C PHE A 180 -35.22 -0.41 -3.31
N TYR A 181 -34.79 -0.64 -4.55
CA TYR A 181 -35.71 -0.97 -5.64
C TYR A 181 -36.40 -2.31 -5.45
N ALA A 182 -35.66 -3.34 -5.04
CA ALA A 182 -36.19 -4.68 -4.79
C ALA A 182 -37.26 -4.68 -3.69
N ASP A 183 -37.01 -3.98 -2.58
CA ASP A 183 -37.92 -3.87 -1.43
C ASP A 183 -39.25 -3.17 -1.81
N ARG A 184 -39.25 -2.33 -2.86
CA ARG A 184 -40.45 -1.67 -3.41
C ARG A 184 -41.10 -2.44 -4.57
N GLY A 185 -40.61 -3.63 -4.88
CA GLY A 185 -41.10 -4.45 -5.99
C GLY A 185 -40.67 -3.96 -7.39
N ASN A 186 -39.76 -2.98 -7.49
CA ASN A 186 -39.20 -2.57 -8.78
C ASN A 186 -38.06 -3.52 -9.18
N VAL A 187 -38.45 -4.63 -9.82
CA VAL A 187 -37.52 -5.69 -10.22
C VAL A 187 -36.52 -5.21 -11.27
N LEU A 188 -36.95 -4.44 -12.28
CA LEU A 188 -36.07 -3.96 -13.34
C LEU A 188 -35.00 -3.01 -12.82
N GLY A 189 -35.37 -2.10 -11.89
CA GLY A 189 -34.41 -1.20 -11.25
C GLY A 189 -33.40 -1.94 -10.38
N ALA A 190 -33.85 -2.95 -9.63
CA ALA A 190 -32.95 -3.80 -8.85
C ALA A 190 -32.01 -4.62 -9.73
N LEU A 191 -32.55 -5.22 -10.80
CA LEU A 191 -31.80 -6.03 -11.76
C LEU A 191 -30.66 -5.22 -12.39
N GLY A 192 -30.95 -4.02 -12.88
CA GLY A 192 -29.92 -3.16 -13.48
C GLY A 192 -28.78 -2.84 -12.52
N ARG A 193 -29.10 -2.54 -11.25
CA ARG A 193 -28.09 -2.24 -10.22
C ARG A 193 -27.26 -3.45 -9.84
N TYR A 194 -27.89 -4.60 -9.64
CA TYR A 194 -27.15 -5.82 -9.28
C TYR A 194 -26.28 -6.31 -10.43
N GLN A 195 -26.73 -6.21 -11.68
CA GLN A 195 -25.92 -6.55 -12.84
C GLN A 195 -24.70 -5.64 -12.95
N GLU A 196 -24.89 -4.33 -12.78
CA GLU A 196 -23.80 -3.36 -12.80
C GLU A 196 -22.71 -3.68 -11.76
N ILE A 197 -23.09 -4.17 -10.57
CA ILE A 197 -22.14 -4.58 -9.54
C ILE A 197 -21.32 -5.79 -10.00
N VAL A 198 -21.98 -6.83 -10.51
CA VAL A 198 -21.32 -8.07 -10.95
C VAL A 198 -20.37 -7.80 -12.13
N ASP A 199 -20.75 -6.90 -13.03
CA ASP A 199 -19.98 -6.56 -14.21
C ASP A 199 -18.76 -5.67 -13.89
N LYS A 200 -18.92 -4.69 -12.98
CA LYS A 200 -17.86 -3.70 -12.69
C LYS A 200 -16.94 -4.08 -11.54
N TYR A 201 -17.43 -4.85 -10.57
CA TYR A 201 -16.71 -5.14 -9.31
C TYR A 201 -16.60 -6.66 -9.08
N PRO A 202 -15.80 -7.38 -9.89
CA PRO A 202 -15.68 -8.85 -9.80
C PRO A 202 -15.11 -9.35 -8.47
N ASP A 203 -14.32 -8.50 -7.78
CA ASP A 203 -13.72 -8.81 -6.48
C ASP A 203 -14.54 -8.26 -5.29
N TYR A 204 -15.78 -7.82 -5.51
CA TYR A 204 -16.63 -7.25 -4.46
C TYR A 204 -16.84 -8.25 -3.30
N ALA A 205 -16.60 -7.80 -2.07
CA ALA A 205 -16.62 -8.67 -0.88
C ALA A 205 -17.97 -9.36 -0.61
N GLU A 206 -19.10 -8.78 -1.05
CA GLU A 206 -20.45 -9.39 -0.92
C GLU A 206 -21.03 -9.78 -2.28
N ARG A 207 -20.18 -10.12 -3.25
CA ARG A 207 -20.60 -10.51 -4.60
C ARG A 207 -21.52 -11.73 -4.58
N ASP A 208 -21.26 -12.71 -3.72
CA ASP A 208 -22.13 -13.87 -3.46
C ASP A 208 -23.58 -13.48 -3.14
N VAL A 209 -23.77 -12.43 -2.33
CA VAL A 209 -25.10 -11.92 -1.98
C VAL A 209 -25.78 -11.33 -3.22
N VAL A 210 -25.05 -10.58 -4.05
CA VAL A 210 -25.57 -9.97 -5.27
C VAL A 210 -25.94 -11.03 -6.31
N LEU A 211 -25.06 -12.01 -6.53
CA LEU A 211 -25.32 -13.17 -7.40
C LEU A 211 -26.58 -13.91 -6.94
N TYR A 212 -26.75 -14.12 -5.64
CA TYR A 212 -27.92 -14.80 -5.11
C TYR A 212 -29.21 -14.00 -5.39
N LYS A 213 -29.16 -12.67 -5.26
CA LYS A 213 -30.29 -11.79 -5.62
C LYS A 213 -30.61 -11.83 -7.10
N LEU A 214 -29.60 -11.84 -7.98
CA LEU A 214 -29.80 -12.00 -9.41
C LEU A 214 -30.44 -13.35 -9.74
N GLY A 215 -29.92 -14.44 -9.19
CA GLY A 215 -30.51 -15.77 -9.32
C GLY A 215 -31.99 -15.78 -8.92
N GLN A 216 -32.33 -15.18 -7.76
CA GLN A 216 -33.72 -15.09 -7.30
C GLN A 216 -34.62 -14.26 -8.22
N ILE A 217 -34.09 -13.19 -8.82
CA ILE A 217 -34.84 -12.35 -9.76
C ILE A 217 -35.13 -13.12 -11.04
N TYR A 218 -34.11 -13.73 -11.63
CA TYR A 218 -34.22 -14.46 -12.88
C TYR A 218 -35.05 -15.74 -12.75
N GLU A 219 -34.95 -16.45 -11.63
CA GLU A 219 -35.74 -17.65 -11.34
C GLU A 219 -37.25 -17.36 -11.20
N ARG A 220 -37.62 -16.15 -10.75
CA ARG A 220 -39.03 -15.74 -10.66
C ARG A 220 -39.64 -15.35 -12.00
N SER A 221 -38.82 -15.22 -13.04
CA SER A 221 -39.30 -14.95 -14.39
C SER A 221 -40.09 -16.15 -14.93
N ARG A 222 -40.83 -15.95 -16.02
CA ARG A 222 -41.53 -17.04 -16.74
C ARG A 222 -40.76 -17.54 -17.96
N SER A 223 -39.62 -16.93 -18.25
CA SER A 223 -38.80 -17.24 -19.43
C SER A 223 -37.81 -18.35 -19.13
N GLU A 224 -37.75 -19.36 -19.98
CA GLU A 224 -36.72 -20.41 -19.90
C GLU A 224 -35.31 -19.81 -20.00
N GLN A 225 -35.12 -18.78 -20.83
CA GLN A 225 -33.84 -18.08 -20.94
C GLN A 225 -33.41 -17.42 -19.62
N ASP A 226 -34.37 -16.91 -18.85
CA ASP A 226 -34.07 -16.33 -17.55
C ASP A 226 -33.77 -17.43 -16.52
N HIS A 227 -34.41 -18.60 -16.61
CA HIS A 227 -34.05 -19.74 -15.76
C HIS A 227 -32.62 -20.22 -16.01
N GLU A 228 -32.14 -20.20 -17.25
CA GLU A 228 -30.73 -20.51 -17.55
C GLU A 228 -29.78 -19.51 -16.86
N LYS A 229 -30.08 -18.21 -16.92
CA LYS A 229 -29.30 -17.20 -16.17
C LYS A 229 -29.35 -17.42 -14.66
N ALA A 230 -30.49 -17.82 -14.11
CA ALA A 230 -30.60 -18.15 -12.69
C ALA A 230 -29.67 -19.31 -12.31
N LYS A 231 -29.63 -20.36 -13.15
CA LYS A 231 -28.70 -21.49 -12.98
C LYS A 231 -27.25 -21.02 -13.05
N GLU A 232 -26.88 -20.16 -14.00
CA GLU A 232 -25.52 -19.61 -14.10
C GLU A 232 -25.10 -18.91 -12.79
N TYR A 233 -25.93 -18.03 -12.24
CA TYR A 233 -25.63 -17.33 -10.99
C TYR A 233 -25.54 -18.26 -9.77
N TYR A 234 -26.44 -19.24 -9.65
CA TYR A 234 -26.36 -20.22 -8.57
C TYR A 234 -25.16 -21.16 -8.71
N ALA A 235 -24.82 -21.55 -9.93
CA ALA A 235 -23.64 -22.36 -10.23
C ALA A 235 -22.36 -21.61 -9.85
N GLU A 236 -22.29 -20.31 -10.13
CA GLU A 236 -21.16 -19.48 -9.74
C GLU A 236 -20.99 -19.41 -8.21
N ILE A 237 -22.08 -19.26 -7.45
CA ILE A 237 -22.03 -19.32 -5.98
C ILE A 237 -21.53 -20.69 -5.49
N ALA A 238 -22.07 -21.77 -6.05
CA ALA A 238 -21.67 -23.13 -5.69
C ALA A 238 -20.20 -23.44 -6.06
N ARG A 239 -19.71 -22.89 -7.16
CA ARG A 239 -18.33 -23.09 -7.61
C ARG A 239 -17.33 -22.25 -6.82
N GLU A 240 -17.62 -20.97 -6.59
CA GLU A 240 -16.62 -19.99 -6.16
C GLU A 240 -16.76 -19.54 -4.70
N PHE A 241 -17.92 -19.75 -4.06
CA PHE A 241 -18.20 -19.22 -2.72
C PHE A 241 -18.64 -20.29 -1.71
N PRO A 242 -17.79 -21.31 -1.41
CA PRO A 242 -18.13 -22.40 -0.48
C PRO A 242 -18.34 -21.97 0.97
N PHE A 243 -17.88 -20.76 1.34
CA PHE A 243 -18.05 -20.16 2.66
C PHE A 243 -19.20 -19.15 2.73
N SER A 244 -19.89 -18.88 1.61
CA SER A 244 -21.04 -17.99 1.59
C SER A 244 -22.17 -18.58 2.43
N ARG A 245 -22.92 -17.70 3.10
CA ARG A 245 -24.19 -18.08 3.73
C ARG A 245 -25.22 -18.59 2.72
N HIS A 246 -25.05 -18.31 1.43
CA HIS A 246 -25.93 -18.71 0.33
C HIS A 246 -25.46 -19.97 -0.41
N TYR A 247 -24.34 -20.57 0.02
CA TYR A 247 -23.74 -21.72 -0.66
C TYR A 247 -24.70 -22.92 -0.73
N LEU A 248 -25.32 -23.27 0.40
CA LEU A 248 -26.22 -24.43 0.47
C LEU A 248 -27.51 -24.16 -0.28
N GLU A 249 -28.11 -22.96 -0.13
CA GLU A 249 -29.32 -22.59 -0.84
C GLU A 249 -29.10 -22.56 -2.36
N ALA A 250 -27.98 -22.02 -2.85
CA ALA A 250 -27.68 -21.99 -4.28
C ALA A 250 -27.64 -23.41 -4.88
N ARG A 251 -27.03 -24.37 -4.17
CA ARG A 251 -27.01 -25.79 -4.59
C ARG A 251 -28.40 -26.42 -4.61
N GLU A 252 -29.22 -26.10 -3.62
CA GLU A 252 -30.62 -26.55 -3.59
C GLU A 252 -31.42 -25.98 -4.78
N ARG A 253 -31.26 -24.68 -5.09
CA ARG A 253 -31.92 -24.04 -6.25
C ARG A 253 -31.47 -24.66 -7.57
N LEU A 254 -30.17 -24.97 -7.74
CA LEU A 254 -29.68 -25.69 -8.92
C LEU A 254 -30.38 -27.03 -9.09
N GLY A 255 -30.46 -27.83 -8.02
CA GLY A 255 -31.18 -29.11 -8.04
C GLY A 255 -32.66 -28.96 -8.38
N ALA A 256 -33.33 -27.95 -7.81
CA ALA A 256 -34.72 -27.64 -8.11
C ALA A 256 -34.95 -27.20 -9.57
N LEU A 257 -33.95 -26.55 -10.18
CA LEU A 257 -33.94 -26.14 -11.58
C LEU A 257 -33.44 -27.24 -12.54
N GLY A 258 -33.12 -28.43 -12.03
CA GLY A 258 -32.60 -29.55 -12.82
C GLY A 258 -31.20 -29.31 -13.40
N ALA A 259 -30.41 -28.43 -12.78
CA ALA A 259 -29.03 -28.14 -13.18
C ALA A 259 -28.03 -28.99 -12.40
N GLU A 260 -26.90 -29.31 -13.04
CA GLU A 260 -25.79 -29.97 -12.38
C GLU A 260 -25.12 -29.03 -11.37
N ILE A 261 -24.70 -29.58 -10.24
CA ILE A 261 -23.97 -28.83 -9.21
C ILE A 261 -22.49 -28.86 -9.60
N PRO A 262 -21.85 -27.72 -9.88
CA PRO A 262 -20.44 -27.68 -10.23
C PRO A 262 -19.55 -28.07 -9.03
N GLU A 263 -18.36 -28.58 -9.33
CA GLU A 263 -17.31 -28.75 -8.32
C GLU A 263 -16.80 -27.39 -7.83
N VAL A 264 -16.33 -27.36 -6.57
CA VAL A 264 -15.79 -26.14 -5.98
C VAL A 264 -14.43 -25.84 -6.60
N ASP A 265 -14.27 -24.63 -7.14
CA ASP A 265 -12.99 -24.11 -7.58
C ASP A 265 -12.23 -23.61 -6.35
N THR A 266 -11.20 -24.35 -5.95
CA THR A 266 -10.41 -24.04 -4.75
C THR A 266 -9.61 -22.75 -4.88
N GLU A 267 -9.20 -22.36 -6.10
CA GLU A 267 -8.41 -21.15 -6.33
C GLU A 267 -9.31 -19.92 -6.22
N MET A 268 -10.43 -19.92 -6.93
CA MET A 268 -11.42 -18.83 -6.84
C MET A 268 -12.00 -18.71 -5.43
N ALA A 269 -12.27 -19.83 -4.75
CA ALA A 269 -12.69 -19.83 -3.36
C ALA A 269 -11.65 -19.20 -2.43
N ALA A 270 -10.35 -19.49 -2.62
CA ALA A 270 -9.30 -18.86 -1.82
C ALA A 270 -9.21 -17.35 -2.07
N ARG A 271 -9.31 -16.92 -3.34
CA ARG A 271 -9.33 -15.50 -3.73
C ARG A 271 -10.50 -14.75 -3.08
N HIS A 272 -11.73 -15.24 -3.26
CA HIS A 272 -12.90 -14.58 -2.68
C HIS A 272 -12.85 -14.59 -1.15
N ARG A 273 -12.33 -15.67 -0.53
CA ARG A 273 -12.13 -15.72 0.92
C ARG A 273 -11.17 -14.64 1.41
N ALA A 274 -10.13 -14.31 0.65
CA ALA A 274 -9.21 -13.23 0.98
C ALA A 274 -9.88 -11.85 0.86
N ASN A 275 -10.84 -11.69 -0.06
CA ASN A 275 -11.61 -10.46 -0.24
C ASN A 275 -12.69 -10.27 0.85
N VAL A 276 -13.14 -11.35 1.49
CA VAL A 276 -14.02 -11.24 2.67
C VAL A 276 -13.24 -10.58 3.81
N LYS A 277 -13.49 -9.28 3.99
CA LYS A 277 -13.07 -8.56 5.19
C LYS A 277 -13.79 -9.21 6.38
N GLU A 278 -13.11 -10.09 7.11
CA GLU A 278 -13.60 -10.62 8.38
C GLU A 278 -14.19 -9.45 9.18
N SER A 279 -15.45 -9.58 9.58
CA SER A 279 -16.00 -8.73 10.63
C SER A 279 -15.12 -8.98 11.85
N LYS A 280 -14.10 -8.12 12.03
CA LYS A 280 -13.02 -8.32 13.02
C LYS A 280 -13.64 -8.81 14.31
N GLY A 281 -13.25 -10.02 14.73
CA GLY A 281 -13.74 -10.67 15.94
C GLY A 281 -13.76 -9.70 17.13
N PHE A 282 -14.72 -9.93 18.04
CA PHE A 282 -14.96 -9.08 19.21
C PHE A 282 -13.65 -8.75 19.95
N SER A 283 -13.17 -7.52 19.80
CA SER A 283 -12.08 -6.97 20.60
C SER A 283 -12.69 -6.16 21.74
N PRO A 284 -12.36 -6.45 23.01
CA PRO A 284 -13.01 -5.84 24.17
C PRO A 284 -12.82 -4.32 24.26
N LEU A 285 -11.80 -3.78 23.59
CA LEU A 285 -11.50 -2.34 23.52
C LEU A 285 -12.07 -1.65 22.27
N LYS A 286 -12.55 -2.43 21.28
CA LYS A 286 -13.09 -1.92 20.03
C LYS A 286 -14.29 -0.98 20.21
N PRO A 287 -15.23 -1.19 21.14
CA PRO A 287 -16.31 -0.24 21.39
C PRO A 287 -15.81 1.13 21.83
N LEU A 288 -14.71 1.18 22.61
CA LEU A 288 -14.12 2.44 23.08
C LEU A 288 -13.37 3.16 21.96
N ILE A 289 -12.64 2.41 21.11
CA ILE A 289 -11.94 2.95 19.94
C ILE A 289 -12.94 3.44 18.89
N ASP A 290 -14.00 2.67 18.64
CA ASP A 290 -15.04 3.04 17.69
C ASP A 290 -15.91 4.19 18.22
N PHE A 291 -16.09 4.32 19.55
CA PHE A 291 -16.67 5.51 20.21
C PHE A 291 -15.76 6.75 20.06
N GLY A 292 -14.45 6.60 20.27
CA GLY A 292 -13.47 7.67 20.03
C GLY A 292 -13.41 8.12 18.57
N LYS A 293 -13.52 7.18 17.62
CA LYS A 293 -13.66 7.47 16.17
C LYS A 293 -15.00 8.14 15.84
N ALA A 294 -16.10 7.68 16.41
CA ALA A 294 -17.43 8.27 16.20
C ALA A 294 -17.55 9.70 16.76
N LEU A 295 -16.77 10.03 17.79
CA LEU A 295 -16.65 11.37 18.34
C LEU A 295 -15.54 12.22 17.68
N GLY A 296 -14.84 11.69 16.67
CA GLY A 296 -13.79 12.41 15.94
C GLY A 296 -12.48 12.61 16.71
N PHE A 297 -12.27 11.92 17.83
CA PHE A 297 -11.05 12.03 18.65
C PHE A 297 -9.87 11.24 18.11
N VAL A 298 -10.10 10.28 17.21
CA VAL A 298 -9.04 9.51 16.54
C VAL A 298 -9.28 9.57 15.03
N PRO A 299 -8.50 10.37 14.28
CA PRO A 299 -8.63 10.38 12.82
C PRO A 299 -8.30 8.99 12.26
N PRO A 300 -8.95 8.56 11.17
CA PRO A 300 -8.58 7.31 10.50
C PRO A 300 -7.09 7.37 10.11
N PRO A 301 -6.38 6.22 10.15
CA PRO A 301 -4.97 6.20 9.83
C PRO A 301 -4.76 6.66 8.39
N ASP A 302 -3.75 7.50 8.21
CA ASP A 302 -3.34 8.00 6.92
C ASP A 302 -2.88 6.85 6.01
N GLN A 303 -3.52 6.71 4.84
CA GLN A 303 -3.19 5.63 3.92
C GLN A 303 -1.73 5.71 3.44
N TYR A 304 -1.21 6.91 3.20
CA TYR A 304 0.17 7.07 2.78
C TYR A 304 1.15 6.59 3.86
N GLU A 305 0.95 7.00 5.11
CA GLU A 305 1.82 6.56 6.21
C GLU A 305 1.73 5.04 6.45
N VAL A 306 0.53 4.47 6.32
CA VAL A 306 0.32 3.03 6.40
C VAL A 306 1.08 2.32 5.28
N ALA A 307 1.04 2.84 4.05
CA ALA A 307 1.79 2.27 2.93
C ALA A 307 3.29 2.29 3.18
N GLN A 308 3.85 3.42 3.63
CA GLN A 308 5.28 3.52 3.95
C GLN A 308 5.69 2.50 5.00
N LYS A 309 4.98 2.45 6.14
CA LYS A 309 5.27 1.52 7.23
C LYS A 309 5.13 0.05 6.80
N THR A 310 4.14 -0.25 5.96
CA THR A 310 3.94 -1.60 5.44
C THR A 310 5.11 -2.01 4.55
N LEU A 311 5.52 -1.15 3.63
CA LEU A 311 6.65 -1.43 2.74
C LEU A 311 7.97 -1.55 3.52
N GLU A 312 8.21 -0.68 4.50
CA GLU A 312 9.38 -0.75 5.37
C GLU A 312 9.42 -2.08 6.15
N ALA A 313 8.29 -2.50 6.71
CA ALA A 313 8.18 -3.77 7.43
C ALA A 313 8.41 -4.98 6.51
N GLU A 314 7.89 -4.94 5.28
CA GLU A 314 8.12 -5.99 4.28
C GLU A 314 9.59 -6.08 3.87
N LYS A 315 10.23 -4.93 3.63
CA LYS A 315 11.67 -4.87 3.32
C LYS A 315 12.51 -5.41 4.46
N ALA A 316 12.20 -5.03 5.70
CA ALA A 316 12.88 -5.54 6.88
C ALA A 316 12.72 -7.07 7.02
N ARG A 317 11.50 -7.59 6.87
CA ARG A 317 11.22 -9.03 6.92
C ARG A 317 11.99 -9.78 5.83
N ASN A 318 12.00 -9.27 4.60
CA ASN A 318 12.70 -9.92 3.49
C ASN A 318 14.23 -9.89 3.71
N ALA A 319 14.77 -8.82 4.30
CA ALA A 319 16.18 -8.74 4.68
C ALA A 319 16.54 -9.76 5.79
N GLU A 320 15.66 -9.93 6.78
CA GLU A 320 15.83 -10.95 7.83
C GLU A 320 15.79 -12.38 7.25
N LEU A 321 14.85 -12.66 6.35
CA LEU A 321 14.76 -13.94 5.65
C LEU A 321 16.02 -14.21 4.81
N ALA A 322 16.48 -13.24 4.03
CA ALA A 322 17.71 -13.37 3.25
C ALA A 322 18.95 -13.58 4.13
N ALA A 323 19.01 -12.90 5.29
CA ALA A 323 20.09 -13.11 6.26
C ALA A 323 20.02 -14.51 6.90
N ALA A 324 18.82 -15.02 7.18
CA ALA A 324 18.62 -16.36 7.69
C ALA A 324 19.02 -17.44 6.66
N GLU A 325 18.66 -17.26 5.40
CA GLU A 325 19.04 -18.13 4.28
C GLU A 325 20.56 -18.12 4.06
N ALA A 326 21.20 -16.95 4.07
CA ALA A 326 22.65 -16.84 3.95
C ALA A 326 23.38 -17.53 5.11
N LYS A 327 22.83 -17.44 6.34
CA LYS A 327 23.38 -18.12 7.51
C LYS A 327 23.17 -19.64 7.45
N ALA A 328 22.03 -20.10 6.92
CA ALA A 328 21.78 -21.52 6.69
C ALA A 328 22.75 -22.09 5.65
N ALA A 329 22.94 -21.39 4.52
CA ALA A 329 23.91 -21.78 3.49
C ALA A 329 25.35 -21.84 4.03
N ALA A 330 25.76 -20.85 4.82
CA ALA A 330 27.08 -20.87 5.47
C ALA A 330 27.21 -21.99 6.52
N GLY A 331 26.13 -22.35 7.20
CA GLY A 331 26.09 -23.47 8.14
C GLY A 331 26.24 -24.83 7.44
N ASP A 332 25.58 -24.99 6.29
CA ASP A 332 25.69 -26.19 5.46
C ASP A 332 27.11 -26.33 4.86
N ASP A 333 27.73 -25.24 4.42
CA ASP A 333 29.13 -25.25 3.96
C ASP A 333 30.12 -25.66 5.06
N ILE A 334 29.91 -25.21 6.31
CA ILE A 334 30.73 -25.63 7.46
C ILE A 334 30.53 -27.13 7.75
N LEU A 335 29.30 -27.65 7.65
CA LEU A 335 29.03 -29.07 7.85
C LEU A 335 29.69 -29.92 6.76
N ILE A 336 29.63 -29.49 5.50
CA ILE A 336 30.31 -30.15 4.37
C ILE A 336 31.83 -30.14 4.58
N GLU A 337 32.43 -29.00 4.95
CA GLU A 337 33.87 -28.94 5.25
C GLU A 337 34.26 -29.84 6.44
N THR A 338 33.38 -29.95 7.44
CA THR A 338 33.63 -30.78 8.62
C THR A 338 33.55 -32.26 8.27
N GLU A 339 32.60 -32.69 7.43
CA GLU A 339 32.51 -34.06 6.91
C GLU A 339 33.69 -34.40 5.98
N ILE A 340 34.14 -33.46 5.13
CA ILE A 340 35.34 -33.63 4.29
C ILE A 340 36.58 -33.76 5.18
N ARG A 341 36.73 -32.94 6.24
CA ARG A 341 37.86 -33.08 7.18
C ARG A 341 37.81 -34.37 7.99
N LYS A 342 36.62 -34.83 8.38
CA LYS A 342 36.44 -36.08 9.14
C LYS A 342 36.65 -37.33 8.29
N SER A 343 36.30 -37.28 7.00
CA SER A 343 36.64 -38.33 6.03
C SER A 343 38.13 -38.31 5.66
N ALA A 344 38.76 -37.14 5.58
CA ALA A 344 40.21 -37.01 5.38
C ALA A 344 41.04 -37.42 6.61
N SER A 345 40.54 -37.23 7.84
CA SER A 345 41.23 -37.64 9.08
C SER A 345 40.95 -39.09 9.50
N GLY A 346 40.00 -39.77 8.87
CA GLY A 346 39.69 -41.19 9.09
C GLY A 346 40.52 -42.18 8.25
N ALA A 347 41.43 -41.68 7.40
CA ALA A 347 42.19 -42.52 6.46
C ALA A 347 43.58 -42.98 6.95
N ASP A 348 43.94 -42.78 8.22
CA ASP A 348 45.24 -43.20 8.75
C ASP A 348 45.16 -43.94 10.10
N ALA A 349 44.23 -44.89 10.18
CA ALA A 349 44.22 -45.89 11.25
C ALA A 349 43.60 -47.21 10.76
N GLY A 350 44.37 -48.01 10.02
CA GLY A 350 44.16 -49.45 9.99
C GLY A 350 44.30 -50.11 8.62
N GLN A 351 45.53 -50.45 8.23
CA GLN A 351 45.82 -51.77 7.64
C GLN A 351 47.33 -52.05 7.65
N ALA A 352 47.76 -52.72 8.71
CA ALA A 352 48.94 -53.57 8.71
C ALA A 352 48.45 -55.02 8.83
N ALA A 353 49.08 -55.90 8.05
CA ALA A 353 48.93 -57.37 7.99
C ALA A 353 47.56 -57.85 7.44
N GLY A 354 47.46 -58.56 6.33
CA GLY A 354 48.42 -59.49 5.75
C GLY A 354 48.19 -60.89 6.30
N ASP A 355 47.51 -61.69 5.47
CA ASP A 355 47.84 -63.08 5.13
C ASP A 355 46.79 -64.18 5.39
N ALA A 356 46.76 -65.08 4.40
CA ALA A 356 46.20 -66.44 4.34
C ALA A 356 44.68 -66.69 4.17
N GLY A 357 44.33 -67.28 3.01
CA GLY A 357 43.53 -68.53 2.99
C GLY A 357 42.36 -68.65 1.99
N ALA A 358 42.61 -69.34 0.87
CA ALA A 358 41.73 -70.28 0.12
C ALA A 358 40.33 -69.80 -0.38
N ALA A 359 40.10 -69.71 -1.70
CA ALA A 359 39.43 -70.72 -2.58
C ALA A 359 37.98 -71.06 -2.11
N GLU A 360 36.91 -70.76 -2.86
CA GLU A 360 36.41 -71.52 -4.02
C GLU A 360 35.18 -70.82 -4.66
N GLN A 361 35.04 -70.95 -5.99
CA GLN A 361 33.85 -71.24 -6.84
C GLN A 361 32.42 -70.81 -6.39
N GLU A 362 31.41 -70.53 -7.21
CA GLU A 362 31.16 -70.47 -8.66
C GLU A 362 29.72 -69.90 -8.81
N LYS A 363 29.45 -69.29 -9.96
CA LYS A 363 28.19 -69.33 -10.75
C LYS A 363 26.85 -68.93 -10.10
N GLY A 364 26.20 -67.96 -10.75
CA GLY A 364 24.75 -67.75 -10.63
C GLY A 364 24.23 -66.72 -11.63
N SER A 365 24.22 -67.08 -12.91
CA SER A 365 23.75 -66.19 -13.99
C SER A 365 22.21 -66.10 -14.06
N SER A 366 21.74 -64.92 -14.50
CA SER A 366 20.75 -64.75 -15.57
C SER A 366 19.29 -65.18 -15.34
N ARG A 367 18.37 -64.20 -15.41
CA ARG A 367 17.33 -64.00 -16.46
C ARG A 367 16.20 -63.12 -15.90
N TYR A 368 15.85 -61.97 -16.49
CA TYR A 368 15.17 -61.68 -17.78
C TYR A 368 13.66 -61.45 -17.61
N LYS A 369 13.25 -60.21 -17.93
CA LYS A 369 11.99 -59.70 -18.53
C LYS A 369 10.64 -60.15 -17.95
N ARG A 370 9.75 -59.25 -17.51
CA ARG A 370 8.97 -58.23 -18.26
C ARG A 370 7.94 -58.84 -19.24
N LYS A 371 6.66 -58.79 -18.85
CA LYS A 371 5.40 -58.72 -19.63
C LYS A 371 4.36 -58.12 -18.63
N GLN A 372 3.80 -56.92 -18.80
CA GLN A 372 2.67 -56.57 -19.69
C GLN A 372 1.60 -57.67 -19.75
N ASP A 373 0.56 -57.53 -18.94
CA ASP A 373 -0.74 -56.97 -19.34
C ASP A 373 -1.30 -56.08 -18.22
#